data_AF-A0A6G7Z248-F1
#
_entry.id   AF-A0A6G7Z248-F1
#
_cell.length_a   1.000
_cell.length_b   1.000
_cell.length_c   1.000
_cell.angle_alpha   90.00
_cell.angle_beta   90.00
_cell.angle_gamma   90.00
#
_symmetry.space_group_name_H-M   'P 1'
#
loop_
_entity.id
_entity.type
_entity.pdbx_description
1 polymer ?
#
loop_
_entity_poly.entity_id
_entity_poly.type
_entity_poly.pdbx_seq_one_letter_code
_entity_poly.pdbx_strand_id
1 'polypeptide(L)'
;MSLQTRYAFTLPRGYVDRHGDVHREGVMRLATARDELEPLRDPTVDGPDDPRLTVVILARVVERLGALEMVTSHEIENLFAADLAFLQDFYGVINFGSQAEYEALVAAQAEAPAPVTAPSGAVTAAAAVPEAVEDETEDEAPAPVPALASARTRASIEEIRDGA
;
A
#
# COMPACT_ATOMS: atom_id res chain seq x y z
N MET A 1 -4.70 33.45 -15.95
CA MET A 1 -4.21 32.63 -14.82
C MET A 1 -4.15 31.19 -15.28
N SER A 2 -3.03 30.51 -15.09
CA SER A 2 -2.93 29.06 -15.30
C SER A 2 -3.51 28.35 -14.07
N LEU A 3 -4.25 27.26 -14.30
CA LEU A 3 -4.75 26.40 -13.22
C LEU A 3 -3.56 25.59 -12.65
N GLN A 4 -3.35 25.65 -11.34
CA GLN A 4 -2.42 24.75 -10.66
C GLN A 4 -3.09 23.39 -10.53
N THR A 5 -2.44 22.35 -11.06
CA THR A 5 -2.96 20.99 -11.04
C THR A 5 -2.06 20.00 -10.32
N ARG A 6 -0.93 20.48 -9.79
CA ARG A 6 0.10 19.69 -9.10
C ARG A 6 0.47 20.36 -7.78
N TYR A 7 0.63 19.54 -6.76
CA TYR A 7 0.86 19.95 -5.39
C TYR A 7 1.98 19.10 -4.80
N ALA A 8 2.99 19.77 -4.27
CA ALA A 8 4.08 19.09 -3.59
C ALA A 8 3.66 18.73 -2.17
N PHE A 9 4.14 17.59 -1.68
CA PHE A 9 3.97 17.17 -0.29
C PHE A 9 5.25 16.58 0.26
N THR A 10 5.36 16.52 1.58
CA THR A 10 6.40 15.78 2.30
C THR A 10 5.75 14.83 3.28
N LEU A 11 6.08 13.54 3.17
CA LEU A 11 5.61 12.52 4.10
C LEU A 11 6.20 12.75 5.51
N PRO A 12 5.37 12.67 6.57
CA PRO A 12 5.84 12.74 7.95
C PRO A 12 7.02 11.81 8.28
N ARG A 13 6.95 10.52 7.90
CA ARG A 13 8.03 9.54 8.12
C ARG A 13 8.76 9.21 6.82
N GLY A 14 8.01 8.89 5.77
CA GLY A 14 8.55 8.52 4.46
C GLY A 14 8.36 7.06 4.13
N TYR A 15 8.38 6.76 2.83
CA TYR A 15 8.44 5.40 2.31
C TYR A 15 9.88 4.88 2.36
N VAL A 16 10.08 3.68 2.90
CA VAL A 16 11.38 2.99 2.88
C VAL A 16 11.34 1.97 1.75
N ASP A 17 12.20 2.12 0.75
CA ASP A 17 12.24 1.18 -0.35
C ASP A 17 13.00 -0.11 0.01
N ARG A 18 13.04 -1.06 -0.93
CA ARG A 18 13.75 -2.34 -0.76
C ARG A 18 15.27 -2.21 -0.57
N HIS A 19 15.84 -1.06 -0.94
CA HIS A 19 17.27 -0.76 -0.80
C HIS A 19 17.57 -0.08 0.54
N GLY A 20 16.54 0.29 1.30
CA GLY A 20 16.64 1.00 2.57
C GLY A 20 16.67 2.53 2.40
N ASP A 21 16.44 3.03 1.18
CA ASP A 21 16.38 4.46 0.91
C ASP A 21 15.03 5.03 1.37
N VAL A 22 15.07 6.24 1.94
CA VAL A 22 13.89 6.92 2.48
C VAL A 22 13.41 7.99 1.51
N HIS A 23 12.17 7.84 1.03
CA HIS A 23 11.51 8.77 0.12
C HIS A 23 10.40 9.54 0.84
N ARG A 24 10.51 10.88 0.89
CA ARG A 24 9.54 11.73 1.60
C ARG A 24 8.88 12.78 0.73
N GLU A 25 9.66 13.43 -0.12
CA GLU A 25 9.16 14.50 -0.98
C GLU A 25 8.41 13.89 -2.17
N GLY A 26 7.20 14.34 -2.42
CA GLY A 26 6.38 13.84 -3.51
C GLY A 26 5.57 14.91 -4.20
N VAL A 27 4.93 14.52 -5.30
CA VAL A 27 4.00 15.36 -6.05
C VAL A 27 2.71 14.59 -6.27
N MET A 28 1.60 15.22 -5.91
CA MET A 28 0.26 14.74 -6.22
C MET A 28 -0.40 15.67 -7.24
N ARG A 29 -1.07 15.10 -8.23
CA ARG A 29 -1.93 15.87 -9.13
C ARG A 29 -3.38 15.86 -8.65
N LEU A 30 -4.16 16.84 -9.10
CA LEU A 30 -5.61 16.77 -8.95
C LEU A 30 -6.15 15.47 -9.57
N ALA A 31 -7.10 14.87 -8.86
CA ALA A 31 -7.83 13.72 -9.33
C ALA A 31 -8.78 14.14 -10.45
N THR A 32 -8.92 13.25 -11.42
CA THR A 32 -9.97 13.34 -12.42
C THR A 32 -11.13 12.44 -12.03
N ALA A 33 -12.31 12.67 -12.59
CA ALA A 33 -13.45 11.75 -12.42
C ALA A 33 -13.11 10.30 -12.82
N ARG A 34 -12.14 10.10 -13.73
CA ARG A 34 -11.66 8.77 -14.10
C ARG A 34 -10.88 8.10 -12.97
N ASP A 35 -10.08 8.86 -12.22
CA ASP A 35 -9.30 8.31 -11.11
C ASP A 35 -10.20 7.80 -9.98
N GLU A 36 -11.36 8.45 -9.79
CA GLU A 36 -12.38 8.07 -8.81
C GLU A 36 -13.24 6.87 -9.25
N LEU A 37 -13.65 6.86 -10.52
CA LEU A 37 -14.65 5.89 -10.99
C LEU A 37 -14.06 4.60 -11.57
N GLU A 38 -12.85 4.65 -12.15
CA GLU A 38 -12.24 3.46 -12.74
C GLU A 38 -11.96 2.36 -11.69
N PRO A 39 -11.43 2.65 -10.48
CA PRO A 39 -11.15 1.62 -9.49
C PRO A 39 -12.40 0.86 -9.01
N LEU A 40 -13.57 1.50 -9.00
CA LEU A 40 -14.85 0.85 -8.64
C LEU A 40 -15.30 -0.21 -9.65
N ARG A 41 -14.64 -0.29 -10.82
CA ARG A 41 -14.90 -1.33 -11.83
C ARG A 41 -14.00 -2.56 -11.62
N ASP A 42 -13.01 -2.48 -10.75
CA ASP A 42 -12.11 -3.58 -10.45
C ASP A 42 -12.85 -4.63 -9.61
N PRO A 43 -12.85 -5.92 -10.00
CA PRO A 43 -13.53 -6.98 -9.25
C PRO A 43 -12.91 -7.24 -7.87
N THR A 44 -11.75 -6.66 -7.55
CA THR A 44 -11.08 -6.75 -6.25
C THR A 44 -11.46 -5.63 -5.28
N VAL A 45 -12.34 -4.71 -5.70
CA VAL A 45 -12.87 -3.62 -4.86
C VAL A 45 -14.34 -3.90 -4.60
N ASP A 46 -14.70 -4.15 -3.34
CA ASP A 46 -16.05 -4.56 -2.95
C ASP A 46 -17.08 -3.43 -3.04
N GLY A 47 -16.63 -2.17 -3.12
CA GLY A 47 -17.51 -1.01 -3.28
C GLY A 47 -16.83 0.33 -2.93
N PRO A 48 -17.62 1.41 -2.81
CA PRO A 48 -17.11 2.75 -2.48
C PRO A 48 -16.53 2.88 -1.07
N ASP A 49 -16.87 1.96 -0.16
CA ASP A 49 -16.41 1.97 1.23
C ASP A 49 -15.20 1.04 1.47
N ASP A 50 -14.68 0.39 0.42
CA ASP A 50 -13.54 -0.53 0.51
C ASP A 50 -12.22 0.24 0.73
N PRO A 51 -11.43 -0.03 1.79
CA PRO A 51 -10.13 0.61 2.01
C PRO A 51 -9.15 0.47 0.84
N ARG A 52 -9.27 -0.59 0.02
CA ARG A 52 -8.43 -0.78 -1.19
C ARG A 52 -8.69 0.30 -2.23
N LEU A 53 -9.91 0.85 -2.29
CA LEU A 53 -10.25 1.93 -3.22
C LEU A 53 -9.33 3.13 -3.01
N THR A 54 -9.16 3.56 -1.76
CA THR A 54 -8.29 4.69 -1.39
C THR A 54 -6.85 4.46 -1.85
N VAL A 55 -6.32 3.26 -1.65
CA VAL A 55 -4.95 2.90 -2.08
C VAL A 55 -4.81 3.04 -3.60
N VAL A 56 -5.77 2.51 -4.36
CA VAL A 56 -5.74 2.56 -5.83
C VAL A 56 -5.86 4.00 -6.34
N ILE A 57 -6.71 4.82 -5.72
CA ILE A 57 -6.83 6.24 -6.06
C ILE A 57 -5.50 6.96 -5.80
N LEU A 58 -4.93 6.81 -4.61
CA LEU A 58 -3.66 7.45 -4.25
C LEU A 58 -2.52 7.05 -5.20
N ALA A 59 -2.41 5.77 -5.55
CA ALA A 59 -1.43 5.28 -6.52
C ALA A 59 -1.58 5.92 -7.91
N ARG A 60 -2.78 6.34 -8.31
CA ARG A 60 -3.03 7.00 -9.61
C ARG A 60 -2.67 8.48 -9.62
N VAL A 61 -2.76 9.15 -8.47
CA VAL A 61 -2.62 10.61 -8.39
C VAL A 61 -1.28 11.07 -7.84
N VAL A 62 -0.54 10.20 -7.15
CA VAL A 62 0.84 10.47 -6.77
C VAL A 62 1.73 10.25 -7.99
N GLU A 63 2.24 11.33 -8.58
CA GLU A 63 3.09 11.28 -9.78
C GLU A 63 4.55 10.98 -9.46
N ARG A 64 5.02 11.31 -8.26
CA ARG A 64 6.41 11.08 -7.82
C ARG A 64 6.50 10.94 -6.31
N LEU A 65 7.40 10.07 -5.85
CA LEU A 65 7.81 9.98 -4.45
C LEU A 65 9.33 9.77 -4.34
N GLY A 66 10.05 10.80 -3.92
CA GLY A 66 11.51 10.83 -3.91
C GLY A 66 12.08 10.60 -5.31
N ALA A 67 12.87 9.53 -5.46
CA ALA A 67 13.46 9.12 -6.74
C ALA A 67 12.51 8.23 -7.57
N LEU A 68 11.34 7.86 -7.03
CA LEU A 68 10.37 7.01 -7.71
C LEU A 68 9.50 7.86 -8.64
N GLU A 69 9.73 7.73 -9.94
CA GLU A 69 8.91 8.38 -10.99
C GLU A 69 7.59 7.66 -11.27
N MET A 70 7.42 6.45 -10.73
CA MET A 70 6.19 5.67 -10.82
C MET A 70 5.86 5.16 -9.43
N VAL A 71 4.74 5.62 -8.89
CA VAL A 71 4.20 5.15 -7.62
C VAL A 71 3.06 4.19 -7.93
N THR A 72 3.12 2.98 -7.39
CA THR A 72 2.09 1.97 -7.59
C THR A 72 1.38 1.68 -6.27
N SER A 73 0.33 0.84 -6.30
CA SER A 73 -0.33 0.39 -5.08
C SER A 73 0.65 -0.27 -4.11
N HIS A 74 1.71 -0.90 -4.60
CA HIS A 74 2.75 -1.50 -3.75
C HIS A 74 3.40 -0.46 -2.83
N GLU A 75 3.83 0.69 -3.36
CA GLU A 75 4.45 1.74 -2.54
C GLU A 75 3.45 2.32 -1.53
N ILE A 76 2.20 2.54 -1.95
CA ILE A 76 1.15 3.10 -1.09
C ILE A 76 0.77 2.13 0.05
N GLU A 77 0.65 0.82 -0.24
CA GLU A 77 0.35 -0.21 0.76
C GLU A 77 1.49 -0.38 1.78
N ASN A 78 2.73 -0.07 1.40
CA ASN A 78 3.91 -0.17 2.24
C ASN A 78 4.28 1.14 2.97
N LEU A 79 3.42 2.16 2.91
CA LEU A 79 3.58 3.37 3.73
C LEU A 79 3.33 3.07 5.21
N PHE A 80 3.98 3.82 6.10
CA PHE A 80 3.56 3.86 7.48
C PHE A 80 2.13 4.38 7.59
N ALA A 81 1.37 3.90 8.57
CA ALA A 81 -0.03 4.32 8.76
C ALA A 81 -0.19 5.85 8.88
N ALA A 82 0.78 6.53 9.51
CA ALA A 82 0.80 7.99 9.61
C ALA A 82 0.97 8.69 8.25
N ASP A 83 1.77 8.11 7.35
CA ASP A 83 2.00 8.65 6.01
C ASP A 83 0.81 8.38 5.09
N LEU A 84 0.19 7.19 5.21
CA LEU A 84 -1.04 6.87 4.48
C LEU A 84 -2.19 7.79 4.92
N ALA A 85 -2.35 8.05 6.22
CA ALA A 85 -3.33 9.01 6.74
C ALA A 85 -3.05 10.42 6.19
N PHE A 86 -1.79 10.86 6.23
CA PHE A 86 -1.38 12.13 5.67
C PHE A 86 -1.75 12.26 4.17
N LEU A 87 -1.50 11.23 3.36
CA LEU A 87 -1.85 11.27 1.93
C LEU A 87 -3.37 11.32 1.69
N GLN A 88 -4.16 10.65 2.54
CA GLN A 88 -5.62 10.74 2.48
C GLN A 88 -6.12 12.16 2.77
N ASP A 89 -5.59 12.78 3.83
CA ASP A 89 -5.93 14.16 4.19
C ASP A 89 -5.50 15.13 3.09
N PHE A 90 -4.27 14.98 2.57
CA PHE A 90 -3.76 15.80 1.47
C PHE A 90 -4.62 15.69 0.22
N TYR A 91 -5.00 14.46 -0.15
CA TYR A 91 -5.89 14.19 -1.27
C TYR A 91 -7.24 14.91 -1.10
N GLY A 92 -7.84 14.79 0.08
CA GLY A 92 -9.11 15.43 0.40
C GLY A 92 -9.03 16.96 0.25
N VAL A 93 -7.98 17.55 0.81
CA VAL A 93 -7.80 19.00 0.81
C VAL A 93 -7.57 19.56 -0.61
N ILE A 94 -6.71 18.94 -1.43
CA ILE A 94 -6.43 19.49 -2.77
C ILE A 94 -7.61 19.32 -3.75
N ASN A 95 -8.45 18.28 -3.58
CA ASN A 95 -9.55 17.99 -4.50
C ASN A 95 -10.89 18.58 -4.06
N PHE A 96 -11.13 18.68 -2.75
CA PHE A 96 -12.44 19.05 -2.19
C PHE A 96 -12.36 20.17 -1.15
N GLY A 97 -11.16 20.50 -0.68
CA GLY A 97 -10.93 21.53 0.31
C GLY A 97 -10.89 22.95 -0.26
N SER A 98 -10.81 23.91 0.65
CA SER A 98 -10.62 25.32 0.41
C SER A 98 -9.13 25.71 0.42
N GLN A 99 -8.83 26.89 -0.11
CA GLN A 99 -7.49 27.47 -0.06
C GLN A 99 -6.94 27.58 1.38
N ALA A 100 -7.80 27.92 2.35
CA ALA A 100 -7.42 28.05 3.75
C ALA A 100 -7.02 26.69 4.37
N GLU A 101 -7.74 25.62 4.03
CA GLU A 101 -7.40 24.26 4.48
C GLU A 101 -6.08 23.79 3.86
N TYR A 102 -5.84 24.10 2.59
CA TYR A 102 -4.56 23.83 1.94
C TYR A 102 -3.40 24.57 2.63
N GLU A 103 -3.57 25.86 2.91
CA GLU A 103 -2.55 26.66 3.60
C GLU A 103 -2.27 26.14 5.02
N ALA A 104 -3.31 25.72 5.75
CA ALA A 104 -3.15 25.12 7.08
C ALA A 104 -2.37 23.80 7.02
N LEU A 105 -2.63 22.95 6.01
CA LEU A 105 -1.90 21.70 5.81
C LEU A 105 -0.42 21.97 5.51
N VAL A 106 -0.12 22.91 4.61
CA VAL A 106 1.26 23.31 4.28
C VAL A 106 1.99 23.87 5.51
N ALA A 107 1.31 24.69 6.32
CA ALA A 107 1.88 25.20 7.57
C ALA A 107 2.20 24.06 8.54
N ALA A 108 1.31 23.10 8.71
CA ALA A 108 1.54 21.93 9.56
C ALA A 108 2.74 21.08 9.09
N GLN A 109 2.99 20.98 7.77
CA GLN A 109 4.19 20.33 7.25
C GLN A 109 5.47 21.08 7.57
N ALA A 110 5.45 22.42 7.55
CA ALA A 110 6.61 23.24 7.89
C ALA A 110 6.99 23.14 9.37
N GLU A 111 6.02 22.89 10.24
CA GLU A 111 6.21 22.72 11.68
C GLU A 111 6.53 21.27 12.09
N ALA A 112 6.41 20.30 11.17
CA ALA A 112 6.64 18.90 11.48
C ALA A 112 8.11 18.68 11.92
N PRO A 113 8.35 18.03 13.07
CA PRO A 113 9.70 17.82 13.57
C PRO A 113 10.54 17.02 12.57
N ALA A 114 11.82 17.39 12.45
CA ALA A 114 12.78 16.63 11.66
C ALA A 114 12.76 15.15 12.11
N PRO A 115 12.87 14.19 11.17
CA PRO A 115 12.81 12.78 11.52
C PRO A 115 13.92 12.46 12.52
N VAL A 116 13.55 11.73 13.57
CA VAL A 116 14.50 11.16 14.51
C VAL A 116 15.36 10.14 13.74
N THR A 117 16.53 10.57 13.30
CA THR A 117 17.55 9.68 12.76
C THR A 117 18.14 8.92 13.95
N ALA A 118 17.56 7.76 14.25
CA ALA A 118 18.27 6.80 15.07
C ALA A 118 19.50 6.35 14.28
N PRO A 119 20.71 6.38 14.86
CA PRO A 119 21.86 5.79 14.19
C PRO A 119 21.52 4.32 13.93
N SER A 120 21.53 3.93 12.65
CA SER A 120 21.49 2.53 12.25
C SER A 120 22.76 1.89 12.78
N GLY A 121 22.68 1.37 14.01
CA GLY A 121 23.74 0.56 14.59
C GLY A 121 23.92 -0.62 13.67
N ALA A 122 25.09 -0.73 13.07
CA ALA A 122 25.50 -1.88 12.29
C ALA A 122 25.16 -3.14 13.07
N VAL A 123 24.13 -3.87 12.63
CA VAL A 123 23.95 -5.26 13.02
C VAL A 123 25.11 -5.99 12.37
N THR A 124 26.23 -6.03 13.06
CA THR A 124 27.31 -6.95 12.74
C THR A 124 26.73 -8.33 12.97
N ALA A 125 26.43 -9.01 11.86
CA ALA A 125 26.12 -10.44 11.88
C ALA A 125 27.35 -11.16 12.41
N ALA A 126 27.33 -11.47 13.70
CA ALA A 126 28.26 -12.36 14.36
C ALA A 126 27.47 -13.26 15.30
N ALA A 127 26.73 -14.21 14.71
CA ALA A 127 26.33 -15.42 15.39
C ALA A 127 26.94 -16.57 14.60
N ALA A 128 28.08 -17.04 15.10
CA ALA A 128 28.72 -18.26 14.67
C ALA A 128 27.72 -19.41 14.78
N VAL A 129 27.62 -20.19 13.71
CA VAL A 129 26.96 -21.51 13.74
C VAL A 129 27.82 -22.41 14.64
N PRO A 130 27.32 -22.94 15.76
CA PRO A 130 28.01 -24.04 16.40
C PRO A 130 27.73 -25.30 15.59
N GLU A 131 28.80 -25.82 14.99
CA GLU A 131 28.88 -27.16 14.40
C GLU A 131 28.63 -28.18 15.51
N ALA A 132 27.55 -28.95 15.41
CA ALA A 132 27.23 -30.03 16.33
C ALA A 132 26.73 -31.25 15.55
N VAL A 133 27.67 -32.19 15.40
CA VAL A 133 27.54 -33.66 15.42
C VAL A 133 26.41 -34.28 14.58
N GLU A 134 26.83 -34.88 13.46
CA GLU A 134 26.14 -35.96 12.77
C GLU A 134 26.02 -37.17 13.71
N ASP A 135 24.78 -37.54 14.06
CA ASP A 135 24.45 -38.83 14.63
C ASP A 135 23.82 -39.66 13.51
N GLU A 136 24.60 -40.61 13.00
CA GLU A 136 24.15 -41.63 12.06
C GLU A 136 23.30 -42.65 12.82
N THR A 137 22.00 -42.68 12.55
CA THR A 137 21.20 -43.89 12.77
C THR A 137 20.47 -44.26 11.48
N GLU A 138 20.88 -45.41 10.97
CA GLU A 138 20.36 -46.09 9.79
C GLU A 138 18.87 -46.46 9.92
N ASP A 139 18.24 -46.49 8.74
CA ASP A 139 17.23 -47.47 8.29
C ASP A 139 15.85 -47.47 8.97
N GLU A 140 14.82 -47.02 8.23
CA GLU A 140 13.78 -47.92 7.69
C GLU A 140 12.75 -47.11 6.87
N ALA A 141 12.64 -47.41 5.57
CA ALA A 141 11.52 -46.96 4.74
C ALA A 141 10.40 -48.01 4.78
N PRO A 142 9.13 -47.58 4.67
CA PRO A 142 8.34 -48.20 3.61
C PRO A 142 7.53 -47.23 2.74
N ALA A 143 7.24 -47.77 1.56
CA ALA A 143 6.67 -47.23 0.31
C ALA A 143 5.31 -46.47 0.42
N PRO A 144 4.92 -45.72 -0.65
CA PRO A 144 3.79 -44.80 -0.65
C PRO A 144 2.48 -45.44 -1.12
N VAL A 145 1.32 -44.81 -0.83
CA VAL A 145 0.11 -44.60 -1.69
C VAL A 145 -1.17 -44.36 -0.86
N PRO A 146 -2.28 -43.80 -1.40
CA PRO A 146 -2.46 -42.86 -2.51
C PRO A 146 -3.34 -41.64 -2.13
N ALA A 147 -3.37 -40.63 -3.01
CA ALA A 147 -4.28 -39.49 -2.95
C ALA A 147 -5.73 -39.90 -3.26
N LEU A 148 -6.68 -39.49 -2.40
CA LEU A 148 -8.10 -39.49 -2.75
C LEU A 148 -8.46 -38.17 -3.45
N ALA A 149 -8.71 -38.28 -4.75
CA ALA A 149 -9.46 -37.30 -5.52
C ALA A 149 -10.98 -37.54 -5.39
N SER A 150 -11.74 -36.48 -5.67
CA SER A 150 -13.21 -36.38 -5.82
C SER A 150 -13.96 -35.96 -4.55
N ALA A 151 -14.91 -35.04 -4.59
CA ALA A 151 -15.72 -34.57 -5.71
C ALA A 151 -16.09 -33.09 -5.55
N ARG A 152 -16.03 -32.34 -6.66
CA ARG A 152 -16.85 -31.15 -6.86
C ARG A 152 -18.30 -31.62 -7.00
N THR A 153 -19.14 -31.32 -6.03
CA THR A 153 -20.59 -31.40 -6.23
C THR A 153 -21.12 -30.02 -6.53
N ARG A 154 -21.35 -29.75 -7.82
CA ARG A 154 -22.33 -28.76 -8.28
C ARG A 154 -23.70 -29.27 -7.87
N ALA A 155 -24.45 -28.48 -7.12
CA ALA A 155 -25.90 -28.63 -7.02
C ALA A 155 -26.55 -27.30 -7.41
N SER A 156 -27.07 -27.28 -8.64
CA SER A 156 -28.04 -26.32 -9.14
C SER A 156 -29.43 -26.69 -8.59
N ILE A 157 -30.17 -25.75 -8.01
CA ILE A 157 -31.63 -25.81 -7.78
C ILE A 157 -32.11 -24.35 -7.86
N GLU A 158 -32.57 -23.91 -9.03
CA GLU A 158 -33.96 -23.91 -9.51
C GLU A 158 -34.74 -22.66 -9.08
N GLU A 159 -35.02 -21.88 -10.12
CA GLU A 159 -36.01 -20.81 -10.25
C GLU A 159 -37.39 -21.27 -9.72
N ILE A 160 -38.02 -20.49 -8.85
CA ILE A 160 -39.48 -20.50 -8.72
C ILE A 160 -39.98 -19.13 -9.14
N ARG A 161 -40.68 -19.13 -10.29
CA ARG A 161 -41.50 -18.03 -10.79
C ARG A 161 -42.83 -17.95 -10.04
N ASP A 162 -43.26 -16.70 -9.89
CA ASP A 162 -44.63 -16.18 -9.94
C ASP A 162 -45.68 -16.61 -8.91
N GLY A 163 -46.34 -15.58 -8.38
CA GLY A 163 -47.80 -15.56 -8.35
C GLY A 163 -48.43 -14.98 -7.08
N ALA A 164 -48.77 -13.68 -7.11
CA ALA A 164 -50.10 -13.11 -6.84
C ALA A 164 -50.01 -11.63 -6.43
#